data_AF-E6SHK9-F1
#
_entry.id   AF-E6SHK9-F1
#
_cell.length_a   1.000
_cell.length_b   1.000
_cell.length_c   1.000
_cell.angle_alpha   90.00
_cell.angle_beta   90.00
_cell.angle_gamma   90.00
#
_symmetry.space_group_name_H-M   'P 1'
#
loop_
_entity.id
_entity.type
_entity.pdbx_description
1 polymer ?
#
loop_
_entity_poly.entity_id
_entity_poly.type
_entity_poly.pdbx_seq_one_letter_code
_entity_poly.pdbx_strand_id
1 'polypeptide(L)'
;MQSGGPRHDGVQPGSLRGDGPRRGDLRGDGPRRGDLRRESPRQRDARQAGVAYQVLKVLNNNAVLARDGTGRAVVLQGRGLGFHARRRTCIPADDPAIEAAYVAGAPGIPVPPWLPGIVADLVERAGATLGEAIDPHIVPALLDHLAFALHRVRQGLPLENPFLAEIEVLFPEELRLARQLLAEVAAAGGRVLPPDEAGFVALHLRAARAGVPVKEPARHTALVHDLVEWVRRRLGVALRPGGLDHARLVAHLRYLLDAVARGGRTPNPLLPRIQEEFPDAMALARQLGDEIARRLGKPVMEDDLGYVALHLAKLMMDAGGPADASPAGAPEEPLRGSPTSP
;
A
#
# COMPACT_ATOMS: atom_id res chain seq x y z
N MET A 1 -56.18 4.30 60.54
CA MET A 1 -56.08 2.87 60.94
C MET A 1 -55.26 2.20 59.85
N GLN A 2 -53.97 1.94 60.11
CA GLN A 2 -53.41 0.62 60.50
C GLN A 2 -53.65 -0.42 59.39
N SER A 3 -52.74 -1.26 58.93
CA SER A 3 -51.41 -1.80 59.33
C SER A 3 -51.12 -2.86 58.23
N GLY A 4 -49.97 -3.48 58.00
CA GLY A 4 -48.66 -3.60 58.62
C GLY A 4 -47.79 -4.49 57.72
N GLY A 5 -46.47 -4.52 57.93
CA GLY A 5 -45.55 -5.52 57.36
C GLY A 5 -45.71 -6.90 58.04
N PRO A 6 -44.67 -7.77 58.15
CA PRO A 6 -43.25 -7.61 57.77
C PRO A 6 -42.54 -8.92 57.29
N ARG A 7 -41.19 -8.88 57.26
CA ARG A 7 -40.17 -9.97 57.41
C ARG A 7 -39.59 -10.55 56.11
N HIS A 8 -38.27 -10.85 55.97
CA HIS A 8 -37.21 -11.14 56.93
C HIS A 8 -35.80 -10.76 56.41
N ASP A 9 -34.99 -10.20 57.32
CA ASP A 9 -33.54 -10.30 57.61
C ASP A 9 -32.62 -11.10 56.66
N GLY A 10 -31.38 -10.73 56.38
CA GLY A 10 -30.41 -9.90 57.12
C GLY A 10 -29.14 -10.73 57.36
N VAL A 11 -27.94 -10.15 57.25
CA VAL A 11 -26.76 -10.35 58.11
C VAL A 11 -25.64 -9.38 57.67
N GLN A 12 -25.12 -8.65 58.66
CA GLN A 12 -23.99 -7.74 58.64
C GLN A 12 -22.84 -8.31 59.55
N PRO A 13 -21.65 -7.68 59.61
CA PRO A 13 -20.35 -8.33 59.85
C PRO A 13 -19.83 -8.21 61.30
N GLY A 14 -18.71 -8.89 61.59
CA GLY A 14 -17.99 -8.77 62.86
C GLY A 14 -16.47 -8.96 62.73
N SER A 15 -15.73 -7.99 63.27
CA SER A 15 -14.27 -7.93 63.45
C SER A 15 -13.81 -8.67 64.71
N LEU A 16 -12.56 -9.15 64.78
CA LEU A 16 -11.77 -9.26 66.03
C LEU A 16 -10.24 -9.24 65.78
N ARG A 17 -9.53 -8.51 66.65
CA ARG A 17 -8.07 -8.48 66.92
C ARG A 17 -7.66 -9.78 67.64
N GLY A 18 -6.43 -10.28 67.79
CA GLY A 18 -5.02 -9.92 67.53
C GLY A 18 -4.15 -10.80 68.45
N ASP A 19 -2.91 -11.17 68.09
CA ASP A 19 -1.81 -11.48 69.04
C ASP A 19 -0.47 -11.77 68.33
N GLY A 20 0.65 -11.39 68.97
CA GLY A 20 2.02 -11.41 68.44
C GLY A 20 2.88 -12.65 68.83
N PRO A 21 4.22 -12.51 69.02
CA PRO A 21 5.23 -13.06 68.12
C PRO A 21 6.17 -14.11 68.76
N ARG A 22 6.91 -14.91 67.95
CA ARG A 22 8.18 -15.56 68.38
C ARG A 22 9.24 -15.64 67.27
N ARG A 23 10.47 -15.30 67.67
CA ARG A 23 11.74 -15.26 66.93
C ARG A 23 12.40 -16.63 66.80
N GLY A 24 13.29 -16.78 65.82
CA GLY A 24 14.32 -17.82 65.77
C GLY A 24 15.19 -17.69 64.52
N ASP A 25 16.33 -16.99 64.67
CA ASP A 25 17.41 -16.78 63.69
C ASP A 25 17.99 -18.08 63.10
N LEU A 26 18.62 -17.98 61.91
CA LEU A 26 20.04 -18.31 61.70
C LEU A 26 20.52 -17.91 60.27
N ARG A 27 21.19 -16.75 60.20
CA ARG A 27 22.48 -16.40 59.54
C ARG A 27 22.83 -16.97 58.15
N GLY A 28 23.22 -16.05 57.25
CA GLY A 28 24.06 -16.31 56.07
C GLY A 28 24.17 -15.13 55.09
N ASP A 29 25.07 -14.18 55.36
CA ASP A 29 25.59 -13.10 54.48
C ASP A 29 26.08 -13.67 53.12
N GLY A 30 26.04 -13.04 51.93
CA GLY A 30 25.76 -11.72 51.34
C GLY A 30 26.12 -11.86 49.83
N PRO A 31 26.38 -10.82 49.00
CA PRO A 31 25.98 -9.42 49.01
C PRO A 31 25.11 -9.04 47.79
N ARG A 32 24.45 -7.88 47.87
CA ARG A 32 23.93 -7.14 46.71
C ARG A 32 24.82 -5.92 46.43
N ARG A 33 25.11 -5.74 45.13
CA ARG A 33 25.48 -4.53 44.37
C ARG A 33 26.96 -4.08 44.39
N GLY A 34 27.55 -4.08 43.20
CA GLY A 34 28.67 -3.24 42.79
C GLY A 34 29.54 -3.87 41.71
N ASP A 35 29.51 -3.30 40.50
CA ASP A 35 30.46 -3.46 39.38
C ASP A 35 30.63 -4.80 38.67
N LEU A 36 30.46 -4.78 37.34
CA LEU A 36 31.57 -4.83 36.37
C LEU A 36 31.03 -5.11 34.96
N ARG A 37 31.25 -4.15 34.04
CA ARG A 37 31.43 -4.50 32.64
C ARG A 37 32.73 -5.31 32.52
N ARG A 38 32.63 -6.60 32.20
CA ARG A 38 33.63 -7.32 31.39
C ARG A 38 32.90 -8.32 30.50
N GLU A 39 33.08 -8.12 29.20
CA GLU A 39 32.61 -9.01 28.15
C GLU A 39 33.23 -10.40 28.32
N SER A 40 32.41 -11.43 28.10
CA SER A 40 32.76 -12.82 28.35
C SER A 40 33.63 -13.39 27.22
N PRO A 41 34.54 -14.33 27.51
CA PRO A 41 35.23 -15.11 26.47
C PRO A 41 34.29 -15.81 25.47
N ARG A 42 32.99 -15.97 25.78
CA ARG A 42 31.95 -16.48 24.84
C ARG A 42 31.56 -15.47 23.74
N GLN A 43 31.85 -14.18 23.94
CA GLN A 43 31.84 -13.18 22.86
C GLN A 43 33.12 -13.25 22.00
N ARG A 44 34.14 -14.01 22.44
CA ARG A 44 35.36 -14.31 21.66
C ARG A 44 35.25 -15.60 20.85
N ASP A 45 34.35 -16.52 21.21
CA ASP A 45 33.89 -17.64 20.35
C ASP A 45 32.93 -17.18 19.24
N ALA A 46 32.87 -15.87 18.99
CA ALA A 46 32.00 -15.22 18.03
C ALA A 46 32.44 -15.43 16.57
N ARG A 47 32.90 -16.60 16.11
CA ARG A 47 33.39 -16.69 14.70
C ARG A 47 33.27 -18.02 13.95
N GLN A 48 32.82 -19.14 14.53
CA GLN A 48 33.06 -20.46 13.90
C GLN A 48 31.86 -21.27 13.36
N ALA A 49 30.67 -20.65 13.16
CA ALA A 49 29.65 -21.21 12.25
C ALA A 49 28.66 -20.21 11.59
N GLY A 50 28.85 -18.89 11.76
CA GLY A 50 27.96 -17.85 11.22
C GLY A 50 27.88 -16.63 12.12
N VAL A 51 28.78 -15.65 11.96
CA VAL A 51 28.95 -14.64 13.04
C VAL A 51 29.03 -13.19 12.61
N ALA A 52 28.46 -12.90 11.45
CA ALA A 52 27.91 -11.58 11.21
C ALA A 52 26.85 -11.57 10.15
N TYR A 53 26.28 -10.38 10.08
CA TYR A 53 25.09 -9.96 9.40
C TYR A 53 23.81 -9.97 10.21
N GLN A 54 22.98 -8.97 9.97
CA GLN A 54 23.31 -7.56 9.74
C GLN A 54 22.00 -6.78 10.01
N VAL A 55 21.97 -5.46 10.01
CA VAL A 55 20.93 -4.56 10.53
C VAL A 55 19.65 -4.54 9.72
N LEU A 56 18.53 -5.03 10.25
CA LEU A 56 17.16 -4.89 9.76
C LEU A 56 16.67 -3.44 9.68
N LYS A 57 17.20 -2.72 8.70
CA LYS A 57 16.70 -1.51 8.06
C LYS A 57 17.34 -0.24 8.65
N VAL A 58 18.21 0.35 7.85
CA VAL A 58 18.48 1.78 7.65
C VAL A 58 18.45 1.95 6.12
N LEU A 59 18.28 3.14 5.54
CA LEU A 59 17.66 3.23 4.19
C LEU A 59 18.18 4.31 3.26
N ASN A 60 19.12 5.16 3.66
CA ASN A 60 19.41 6.37 2.87
C ASN A 60 20.52 7.18 3.51
N ASN A 61 21.51 7.64 2.73
CA ASN A 61 22.93 7.86 3.13
C ASN A 61 23.61 6.63 3.75
N ASN A 62 22.81 5.60 3.97
CA ASN A 62 22.82 4.81 5.18
C ASN A 62 22.14 3.46 4.91
N ALA A 63 22.04 3.07 3.64
CA ALA A 63 20.91 2.29 3.21
C ALA A 63 21.07 0.81 3.40
N VAL A 64 20.79 0.36 4.61
CA VAL A 64 21.03 -0.97 5.06
C VAL A 64 19.86 -1.74 5.77
N LEU A 65 19.04 -2.56 5.08
CA LEU A 65 18.24 -3.69 5.62
C LEU A 65 19.06 -5.00 5.79
N ALA A 66 19.00 -5.77 6.90
CA ALA A 66 19.91 -6.85 7.38
C ALA A 66 19.43 -8.18 8.00
N ARG A 67 20.09 -9.30 7.72
CA ARG A 67 19.94 -10.73 8.05
C ARG A 67 21.10 -11.41 7.29
N ASP A 68 21.27 -12.70 7.36
CA ASP A 68 22.05 -13.28 8.42
C ASP A 68 22.59 -14.63 7.93
N GLY A 69 23.26 -15.35 8.82
CA GLY A 69 24.01 -16.56 8.52
C GLY A 69 23.22 -17.75 7.98
N THR A 70 21.88 -17.78 8.04
CA THR A 70 21.05 -18.88 7.48
C THR A 70 19.59 -18.51 7.25
N GLY A 71 19.30 -17.23 7.18
CA GLY A 71 18.72 -16.87 5.92
C GLY A 71 17.35 -16.32 6.09
N ARG A 72 17.29 -15.03 5.83
CA ARG A 72 16.61 -14.53 4.65
C ARG A 72 16.87 -13.06 4.59
N ALA A 73 15.90 -12.28 4.16
CA ALA A 73 16.17 -11.44 3.03
C ALA A 73 16.34 -9.98 3.36
N VAL A 74 17.44 -9.39 2.88
CA VAL A 74 18.12 -8.26 3.48
C VAL A 74 19.12 -7.59 2.54
N VAL A 75 19.30 -6.28 2.65
CA VAL A 75 19.89 -5.27 1.77
C VAL A 75 20.82 -4.27 2.51
N LEU A 76 22.12 -4.49 2.74
CA LEU A 76 23.03 -3.46 3.29
C LEU A 76 23.91 -2.75 2.27
N GLN A 77 23.57 -1.54 1.83
CA GLN A 77 24.39 -0.65 1.00
C GLN A 77 24.81 0.66 1.72
N GLY A 78 26.12 0.94 1.79
CA GLY A 78 26.68 2.09 2.52
C GLY A 78 27.51 3.09 1.72
N ARG A 79 27.58 4.35 2.18
CA ARG A 79 28.70 5.28 1.94
C ARG A 79 29.12 5.85 3.30
N GLY A 80 29.90 5.03 4.00
CA GLY A 80 30.08 5.05 5.46
C GLY A 80 29.09 4.14 6.23
N LEU A 81 28.09 3.55 5.56
CA LEU A 81 27.15 2.50 6.04
C LEU A 81 26.23 2.86 7.21
N GLY A 82 24.97 3.20 6.95
CA GLY A 82 24.02 3.41 8.04
C GLY A 82 24.36 4.55 9.00
N PHE A 83 25.30 5.44 8.61
CA PHE A 83 26.20 6.32 9.38
C PHE A 83 26.98 5.71 10.57
N HIS A 84 27.34 4.41 10.53
CA HIS A 84 27.90 3.53 11.58
C HIS A 84 26.91 2.64 12.36
N ALA A 85 25.67 2.57 11.84
CA ALA A 85 24.69 1.50 12.00
C ALA A 85 24.05 1.28 13.39
N ARG A 86 22.72 1.06 13.38
CA ARG A 86 21.87 0.24 14.29
C ARG A 86 20.40 0.39 13.81
N ARG A 87 19.71 -0.65 13.31
CA ARG A 87 18.81 -1.56 14.07
C ARG A 87 18.97 -3.04 13.61
N ARG A 88 19.67 -3.99 14.25
CA ARG A 88 20.32 -4.13 15.58
C ARG A 88 21.82 -4.41 15.42
N THR A 89 22.53 -3.48 14.76
CA THR A 89 23.91 -3.62 14.25
C THR A 89 24.16 -4.93 13.51
N CYS A 90 25.33 -5.01 12.93
CA CYS A 90 25.78 -6.22 12.33
C CYS A 90 27.18 -6.42 12.84
N ILE A 91 27.98 -6.89 11.90
CA ILE A 91 29.16 -6.11 11.59
C ILE A 91 30.07 -6.54 12.73
N PRO A 92 30.57 -7.75 12.61
CA PRO A 92 31.63 -7.84 11.63
C PRO A 92 31.53 -9.07 10.74
N ALA A 93 31.25 -8.86 9.45
CA ALA A 93 31.79 -9.81 8.50
C ALA A 93 33.00 -9.29 7.69
N ASP A 94 33.79 -8.25 8.02
CA ASP A 94 34.09 -7.49 9.24
C ASP A 94 34.45 -6.03 8.95
N ASP A 95 33.48 -5.32 8.39
CA ASP A 95 33.84 -4.38 7.33
C ASP A 95 33.38 -2.91 7.57
N PRO A 96 34.27 -1.93 7.28
CA PRO A 96 34.11 -0.52 7.62
C PRO A 96 33.09 0.29 6.79
N ALA A 97 32.38 -0.28 5.81
CA ALA A 97 31.55 0.55 4.93
C ALA A 97 30.47 -0.14 4.09
N ILE A 98 30.49 -1.47 4.02
CA ILE A 98 29.65 -2.37 3.19
C ILE A 98 28.69 -1.70 2.16
N GLU A 99 29.21 -1.47 0.97
CA GLU A 99 28.63 -0.66 -0.13
C GLU A 99 27.53 -1.35 -0.97
N ALA A 100 27.05 -2.54 -0.55
CA ALA A 100 25.80 -3.25 -0.93
C ALA A 100 25.85 -4.71 -0.44
N ALA A 101 24.73 -5.24 0.11
CA ALA A 101 24.58 -6.66 0.41
C ALA A 101 23.09 -7.05 0.44
N TYR A 102 22.58 -7.52 -0.69
CA TYR A 102 21.18 -7.83 -0.93
C TYR A 102 20.94 -9.34 -1.06
N VAL A 103 19.94 -9.90 -0.37
CA VAL A 103 19.42 -11.24 -0.61
C VAL A 103 17.91 -11.18 -0.48
N ALA A 104 17.13 -11.33 -1.54
CA ALA A 104 15.73 -11.73 -1.48
C ALA A 104 15.44 -12.69 -2.65
N GLY A 105 14.50 -13.60 -2.43
CA GLY A 105 14.62 -15.01 -2.83
C GLY A 105 13.82 -15.42 -4.06
N ALA A 106 14.01 -14.72 -5.18
CA ALA A 106 13.78 -15.33 -6.48
C ALA A 106 15.08 -16.04 -6.92
N PRO A 107 15.08 -17.37 -7.10
CA PRO A 107 16.28 -18.08 -7.55
C PRO A 107 16.69 -17.63 -8.95
N GLY A 108 17.96 -17.22 -9.11
CA GLY A 108 18.64 -17.15 -10.41
C GLY A 108 18.70 -15.78 -11.11
N ILE A 109 18.10 -14.71 -10.58
CA ILE A 109 18.15 -13.38 -11.21
C ILE A 109 19.00 -12.41 -10.40
N PRO A 110 20.14 -11.93 -10.94
CA PRO A 110 21.01 -11.00 -10.22
C PRO A 110 20.40 -9.60 -10.13
N VAL A 111 20.43 -9.03 -8.93
CA VAL A 111 20.08 -7.64 -8.65
C VAL A 111 21.24 -6.72 -9.07
N PRO A 112 21.03 -5.70 -9.91
CA PRO A 112 22.10 -4.76 -10.27
C PRO A 112 22.63 -3.97 -9.06
N PRO A 113 23.95 -3.75 -8.93
CA PRO A 113 24.55 -3.09 -7.74
C PRO A 113 24.07 -1.65 -7.47
N TRP A 114 23.61 -0.95 -8.50
CA TRP A 114 23.08 0.42 -8.41
C TRP A 114 21.61 0.48 -7.96
N LEU A 115 20.89 -0.64 -8.00
CA LEU A 115 19.45 -0.67 -7.78
C LEU A 115 19.02 -0.53 -6.29
N PRO A 116 19.70 -1.16 -5.31
CA PRO A 116 19.26 -1.06 -3.92
C PRO A 116 19.29 0.36 -3.36
N GLY A 117 20.32 1.15 -3.68
CA GLY A 117 20.40 2.56 -3.29
C GLY A 117 19.20 3.36 -3.79
N ILE A 118 18.87 3.24 -5.08
CA ILE A 118 17.72 3.94 -5.69
C ILE A 118 16.40 3.58 -5.00
N VAL A 119 16.18 2.28 -4.72
CA VAL A 119 14.94 1.85 -4.05
C VAL A 119 14.91 2.28 -2.58
N ALA A 120 16.06 2.38 -1.94
CA ALA A 120 16.14 2.85 -0.57
C ALA A 120 15.84 4.37 -0.50
N ASP A 121 16.38 5.15 -1.43
CA ASP A 121 16.07 6.58 -1.58
C ASP A 121 14.60 6.82 -1.94
N LEU A 122 14.00 5.96 -2.78
CA LEU A 122 12.56 6.01 -3.05
C LEU A 122 11.75 5.85 -1.77
N VAL A 123 12.08 4.86 -0.93
CA VAL A 123 11.32 4.58 0.30
C VAL A 123 11.47 5.73 1.30
N GLU A 124 12.61 6.40 1.34
CA GLU A 124 12.78 7.65 2.08
C GLU A 124 11.81 8.73 1.60
N ARG A 125 11.85 9.03 0.28
CA ARG A 125 11.02 10.05 -0.34
C ARG A 125 9.53 9.73 -0.18
N ALA A 126 9.16 8.45 -0.30
CA ALA A 126 7.81 7.98 -0.09
C ALA A 126 7.33 8.23 1.35
N GLY A 127 8.15 7.93 2.36
CA GLY A 127 7.84 8.24 3.75
C GLY A 127 7.65 9.75 4.01
N ALA A 128 8.51 10.59 3.42
CA ALA A 128 8.41 12.04 3.54
C ALA A 128 7.18 12.62 2.82
N THR A 129 6.85 12.09 1.64
CA THR A 129 5.74 12.57 0.80
C THR A 129 4.39 12.13 1.32
N LEU A 130 4.26 10.87 1.74
CA LEU A 130 2.98 10.23 2.05
C LEU A 130 2.53 10.47 3.51
N GLY A 131 3.39 11.07 4.35
CA GLY A 131 3.06 11.45 5.73
C GLY A 131 2.87 10.27 6.70
N GLU A 132 3.21 9.05 6.28
CA GLU A 132 2.97 7.80 7.00
C GLU A 132 4.24 6.92 7.04
N ALA A 133 4.32 6.01 8.01
CA ALA A 133 5.41 5.05 8.10
C ALA A 133 5.26 3.97 7.02
N ILE A 134 6.24 3.85 6.12
CA ILE A 134 6.26 2.83 5.07
C ILE A 134 6.88 1.53 5.60
N ASP A 135 6.21 0.39 5.38
CA ASP A 135 6.71 -0.91 5.83
C ASP A 135 8.12 -1.18 5.25
N PRO A 136 9.11 -1.44 6.11
CA PRO A 136 10.46 -1.73 5.69
C PRO A 136 10.64 -2.98 4.80
N HIS A 137 9.70 -3.91 4.76
CA HIS A 137 9.77 -5.09 3.90
C HIS A 137 9.47 -4.79 2.43
N ILE A 138 9.09 -3.55 2.10
CA ILE A 138 8.92 -3.11 0.72
C ILE A 138 10.23 -3.16 -0.08
N VAL A 139 11.38 -2.88 0.54
CA VAL A 139 12.66 -2.86 -0.17
C VAL A 139 13.00 -4.24 -0.74
N PRO A 140 12.97 -5.36 0.05
CA PRO A 140 13.01 -6.76 -0.41
C PRO A 140 12.17 -7.00 -1.65
N ALA A 141 10.89 -6.67 -1.52
CA ALA A 141 9.89 -6.95 -2.53
C ALA A 141 10.13 -6.14 -3.82
N LEU A 142 10.52 -4.88 -3.68
CA LEU A 142 10.76 -4.00 -4.84
C LEU A 142 12.02 -4.37 -5.60
N LEU A 143 13.09 -4.87 -4.97
CA LEU A 143 14.22 -5.32 -5.78
C LEU A 143 13.96 -6.64 -6.46
N ASP A 144 13.27 -7.58 -5.83
CA ASP A 144 12.87 -8.81 -6.51
C ASP A 144 12.00 -8.47 -7.72
N HIS A 145 11.03 -7.57 -7.54
CA HIS A 145 10.17 -7.09 -8.61
C HIS A 145 10.94 -6.39 -9.74
N LEU A 146 11.79 -5.41 -9.42
CA LEU A 146 12.53 -4.62 -10.43
C LEU A 146 13.64 -5.44 -11.11
N ALA A 147 14.33 -6.32 -10.38
CA ALA A 147 15.31 -7.23 -10.99
C ALA A 147 14.62 -8.18 -11.97
N PHE A 148 13.44 -8.71 -11.61
CA PHE A 148 12.63 -9.52 -12.51
C PHE A 148 12.11 -8.73 -13.71
N ALA A 149 11.58 -7.52 -13.50
CA ALA A 149 11.13 -6.62 -14.56
C ALA A 149 12.27 -6.33 -15.56
N LEU A 150 13.46 -5.98 -15.07
CA LEU A 150 14.64 -5.75 -15.89
C LEU A 150 15.08 -7.02 -16.64
N HIS A 151 15.01 -8.19 -16.01
CA HIS A 151 15.32 -9.47 -16.66
C HIS A 151 14.34 -9.77 -17.81
N ARG A 152 13.03 -9.64 -17.56
CA ARG A 152 11.99 -9.87 -18.57
C ARG A 152 12.10 -8.94 -19.76
N VAL A 153 12.33 -7.65 -19.52
CA VAL A 153 12.47 -6.66 -20.59
C VAL A 153 13.70 -6.96 -21.46
N ARG A 154 14.81 -7.46 -20.88
CA ARG A 154 15.96 -7.94 -21.68
C ARG A 154 15.63 -9.13 -22.57
N GLN A 155 14.67 -9.95 -22.18
CA GLN A 155 14.18 -11.09 -22.98
C GLN A 155 13.10 -10.69 -24.00
N GLY A 156 12.71 -9.41 -24.06
CA GLY A 156 11.62 -8.95 -24.93
C GLY A 156 10.23 -9.37 -24.43
N LEU A 157 10.07 -9.62 -23.13
CA LEU A 157 8.82 -10.05 -22.51
C LEU A 157 8.26 -8.98 -21.53
N PRO A 158 7.90 -7.77 -21.98
CA PRO A 158 7.31 -6.76 -21.10
C PRO A 158 6.00 -7.25 -20.50
N LEU A 159 5.65 -6.77 -19.30
CA LEU A 159 4.38 -7.07 -18.66
C LEU A 159 3.43 -5.87 -18.80
N GLU A 160 2.22 -6.16 -19.24
CA GLU A 160 1.14 -5.19 -19.28
C GLU A 160 0.42 -5.13 -17.94
N ASN A 161 0.05 -3.92 -17.52
CA ASN A 161 -0.77 -3.70 -16.34
C ASN A 161 -2.18 -3.30 -16.79
N PRO A 162 -3.17 -4.22 -16.72
CA PRO A 162 -4.53 -3.94 -17.19
C PRO A 162 -5.25 -2.89 -16.32
N PHE A 163 -4.67 -2.48 -15.20
CA PHE A 163 -5.29 -1.62 -14.20
C PHE A 163 -4.59 -0.28 -14.02
N LEU A 164 -3.71 0.13 -14.96
CA LEU A 164 -2.91 1.35 -14.79
C LEU A 164 -3.79 2.60 -14.64
N ALA A 165 -4.90 2.68 -15.38
CA ALA A 165 -5.84 3.79 -15.32
C ALA A 165 -6.55 3.86 -13.95
N GLU A 166 -6.96 2.72 -13.40
CA GLU A 166 -7.53 2.64 -12.05
C GLU A 166 -6.48 3.00 -11.00
N ILE A 167 -5.25 2.50 -11.12
CA ILE A 167 -4.15 2.84 -10.20
C ILE A 167 -3.88 4.34 -10.17
N GLU A 168 -3.92 5.01 -11.33
CA GLU A 168 -3.72 6.46 -11.42
C GLU A 168 -4.76 7.27 -10.63
N VAL A 169 -5.99 6.78 -10.56
CA VAL A 169 -7.07 7.42 -9.80
C VAL A 169 -7.03 7.03 -8.32
N LEU A 170 -6.75 5.76 -8.03
CA LEU A 170 -6.79 5.22 -6.67
C LEU A 170 -5.56 5.61 -5.85
N PHE A 171 -4.38 5.61 -6.46
CA PHE A 171 -3.07 5.77 -5.82
C PHE A 171 -2.17 6.78 -6.59
N PRO A 172 -2.64 8.04 -6.81
CA PRO A 172 -1.93 9.00 -7.65
C PRO A 172 -0.53 9.35 -7.14
N GLU A 173 -0.35 9.49 -5.83
CA GLU A 173 0.95 9.80 -5.23
C GLU A 173 1.92 8.62 -5.31
N GLU A 174 1.43 7.39 -5.06
CA GLU A 174 2.24 6.18 -5.24
C GLU A 174 2.66 6.00 -6.71
N LEU A 175 1.76 6.27 -7.66
CA LEU A 175 2.09 6.20 -9.09
C LEU A 175 3.09 7.28 -9.51
N ARG A 176 2.98 8.48 -8.96
CA ARG A 176 3.95 9.56 -9.20
C ARG A 176 5.36 9.16 -8.71
N LEU A 177 5.46 8.63 -7.49
CA LEU A 177 6.72 8.12 -6.94
C LEU A 177 7.26 6.94 -7.75
N ALA A 178 6.39 6.04 -8.20
CA ALA A 178 6.77 4.92 -9.05
C ALA A 178 7.33 5.36 -10.41
N ARG A 179 6.72 6.37 -11.06
CA ARG A 179 7.23 6.95 -12.32
C ARG A 179 8.62 7.57 -12.12
N GLN A 180 8.84 8.26 -11.00
CA GLN A 180 10.16 8.79 -10.63
C GLN A 180 11.20 7.68 -10.46
N LEU A 181 10.84 6.61 -9.74
CA LEU A 181 11.70 5.42 -9.60
C LEU A 181 12.09 4.85 -10.97
N LEU A 182 11.15 4.68 -11.90
CA LEU A 182 11.46 4.12 -13.22
C LEU A 182 12.42 5.02 -14.01
N ALA A 183 12.30 6.35 -13.89
CA ALA A 183 13.24 7.28 -14.50
C ALA A 183 14.65 7.15 -13.92
N GLU A 184 14.77 7.01 -12.60
CA GLU A 184 16.05 6.79 -11.91
C GLU A 184 16.68 5.43 -12.30
N VAL A 185 15.86 4.38 -12.40
CA VAL A 185 16.28 3.05 -12.88
C VAL A 185 16.77 3.13 -14.33
N ALA A 186 16.08 3.88 -15.19
CA ALA A 186 16.48 4.07 -16.58
C ALA A 186 17.81 4.84 -16.70
N ALA A 187 17.98 5.90 -15.90
CA ALA A 187 19.21 6.69 -15.86
C ALA A 187 20.43 5.87 -15.37
N ALA A 188 20.25 5.02 -14.36
CA ALA A 188 21.34 4.22 -13.80
C ALA A 188 21.65 2.94 -14.63
N GLY A 189 20.61 2.29 -15.16
CA GLY A 189 20.73 1.01 -15.86
C GLY A 189 20.79 1.09 -17.38
N GLY A 190 20.59 2.27 -17.96
CA GLY A 190 20.52 2.48 -19.42
C GLY A 190 19.34 1.76 -20.09
N ARG A 191 18.34 1.34 -19.32
CA ARG A 191 17.18 0.57 -19.81
C ARG A 191 15.88 1.19 -19.32
N VAL A 192 15.05 1.58 -20.27
CA VAL A 192 13.69 2.04 -19.99
C VAL A 192 12.80 0.83 -19.72
N LEU A 193 12.16 0.81 -18.55
CA LEU A 193 11.10 -0.14 -18.23
C LEU A 193 9.76 0.37 -18.80
N PRO A 194 8.84 -0.53 -19.19
CA PRO A 194 7.50 -0.13 -19.64
C PRO A 194 6.77 0.73 -18.60
N PRO A 195 5.92 1.69 -19.01
CA PRO A 195 5.12 2.50 -18.10
C PRO A 195 4.25 1.68 -17.13
N ASP A 196 3.80 0.50 -17.56
CA ASP A 196 3.04 -0.47 -16.78
C ASP A 196 3.74 -0.92 -15.49
N GLU A 197 5.08 -0.95 -15.47
CA GLU A 197 5.85 -1.29 -14.28
C GLU A 197 5.64 -0.25 -13.17
N ALA A 198 5.31 1.01 -13.51
CA ALA A 198 4.99 2.02 -12.52
C ALA A 198 3.71 1.66 -11.75
N GLY A 199 2.75 1.00 -12.42
CA GLY A 199 1.54 0.50 -11.76
C GLY A 199 1.86 -0.57 -10.71
N PHE A 200 2.73 -1.53 -11.03
CA PHE A 200 3.11 -2.57 -10.07
C PHE A 200 3.91 -2.01 -8.88
N VAL A 201 4.83 -1.08 -9.13
CA VAL A 201 5.56 -0.37 -8.09
C VAL A 201 4.61 0.44 -7.20
N ALA A 202 3.61 1.12 -7.78
CA ALA A 202 2.60 1.86 -7.02
C ALA A 202 1.80 0.94 -6.07
N LEU A 203 1.44 -0.26 -6.52
CA LEU A 203 0.76 -1.26 -5.67
C LEU A 203 1.66 -1.72 -4.52
N HIS A 204 2.97 -1.90 -4.74
CA HIS A 204 3.92 -2.21 -3.68
C HIS A 204 4.02 -1.08 -2.64
N LEU A 205 4.06 0.18 -3.09
CA LEU A 205 4.06 1.37 -2.21
C LEU A 205 2.77 1.44 -1.39
N ARG A 206 1.61 1.25 -2.03
CA ARG A 206 0.31 1.25 -1.37
C ARG A 206 0.21 0.15 -0.31
N ALA A 207 0.68 -1.05 -0.64
CA ALA A 207 0.68 -2.19 0.27
C ALA A 207 1.54 -1.93 1.51
N ALA A 208 2.76 -1.43 1.29
CA ALA A 208 3.68 -1.10 2.36
C ALA A 208 3.18 0.02 3.26
N ARG A 209 2.48 1.00 2.69
CA ARG A 209 1.85 2.10 3.43
C ARG A 209 0.69 1.60 4.30
N ALA A 210 -0.13 0.70 3.77
CA ALA A 210 -1.26 0.12 4.51
C ALA A 210 -0.85 -1.02 5.47
N GLY A 211 0.41 -1.47 5.45
CA GLY A 211 0.87 -2.60 6.27
C GLY A 211 0.24 -3.94 5.88
N VAL A 212 -0.09 -4.11 4.60
CA VAL A 212 -0.78 -5.30 4.07
C VAL A 212 0.01 -5.95 2.91
N PRO A 213 -0.24 -7.22 2.57
CA PRO A 213 0.37 -7.84 1.40
C PRO A 213 -0.02 -7.14 0.10
N VAL A 214 0.89 -7.08 -0.89
CA VAL A 214 0.64 -6.45 -2.21
C VAL A 214 -0.59 -7.01 -2.95
N LYS A 215 -0.97 -8.25 -2.65
CA LYS A 215 -2.16 -8.89 -3.19
C LYS A 215 -3.46 -8.18 -2.81
N GLU A 216 -3.50 -7.48 -1.67
CA GLU A 216 -4.69 -6.76 -1.22
C GLU A 216 -5.00 -5.53 -2.07
N PRO A 217 -4.12 -4.51 -2.21
CA PRO A 217 -4.39 -3.40 -3.10
C PRO A 217 -4.55 -3.87 -4.55
N ALA A 218 -3.81 -4.89 -5.00
CA ALA A 218 -4.01 -5.46 -6.34
C ALA A 218 -5.43 -6.04 -6.54
N ARG A 219 -5.95 -6.81 -5.56
CA ARG A 219 -7.32 -7.33 -5.58
C ARG A 219 -8.36 -6.22 -5.52
N HIS A 220 -8.12 -5.18 -4.73
CA HIS A 220 -9.02 -4.04 -4.63
C HIS A 220 -9.09 -3.29 -5.97
N THR A 221 -7.95 -3.01 -6.60
CA THR A 221 -7.90 -2.39 -7.93
C THR A 221 -8.57 -3.28 -8.98
N ALA A 222 -8.32 -4.59 -8.98
CA ALA A 222 -8.97 -5.52 -9.91
C ALA A 222 -10.50 -5.54 -9.72
N LEU A 223 -10.99 -5.49 -8.48
CA LEU A 223 -12.42 -5.39 -8.20
C LEU A 223 -13.01 -4.09 -8.76
N VAL A 224 -12.34 -2.96 -8.55
CA VAL A 224 -12.80 -1.67 -9.12
C VAL A 224 -12.84 -1.74 -10.64
N HIS A 225 -11.80 -2.27 -11.28
CA HIS A 225 -11.75 -2.47 -12.73
C HIS A 225 -12.92 -3.34 -13.22
N ASP A 226 -13.18 -4.48 -12.59
CA ASP A 226 -14.28 -5.36 -12.95
C ASP A 226 -15.64 -4.67 -12.85
N LEU A 227 -15.84 -3.80 -11.84
CA LEU A 227 -17.07 -3.05 -11.64
C LEU A 227 -17.23 -1.93 -12.68
N VAL A 228 -16.14 -1.23 -13.03
CA VAL A 228 -16.13 -0.28 -14.15
C VAL A 228 -16.54 -0.98 -15.44
N GLU A 229 -15.92 -2.13 -15.72
CA GLU A 229 -16.22 -2.94 -16.90
C GLU A 229 -17.65 -3.49 -16.89
N TRP A 230 -18.19 -3.83 -15.72
CA TRP A 230 -19.57 -4.22 -15.56
C TRP A 230 -20.52 -3.06 -15.93
N VAL A 231 -20.29 -1.85 -15.41
CA VAL A 231 -21.09 -0.66 -15.73
C VAL A 231 -20.99 -0.33 -17.22
N ARG A 232 -19.77 -0.34 -17.77
CA ARG A 232 -19.49 -0.09 -19.19
C ARG A 232 -20.33 -0.99 -20.09
N ARG A 233 -20.30 -2.30 -19.84
CA ARG A 233 -21.08 -3.28 -20.61
C ARG A 233 -22.58 -3.11 -20.42
N ARG A 234 -23.03 -2.78 -19.20
CA ARG A 234 -24.46 -2.68 -18.89
C ARG A 234 -25.11 -1.45 -19.52
N LEU A 235 -24.35 -0.36 -19.64
CA LEU A 235 -24.78 0.88 -20.28
C LEU A 235 -24.47 0.93 -21.78
N GLY A 236 -23.64 0.03 -22.31
CA GLY A 236 -23.22 0.08 -23.71
C GLY A 236 -22.35 1.29 -24.06
N VAL A 237 -21.72 1.91 -23.06
CA VAL A 237 -20.90 3.12 -23.24
C VAL A 237 -19.44 2.79 -23.46
N ALA A 238 -18.73 3.64 -24.20
CA ALA A 238 -17.28 3.61 -24.25
C ALA A 238 -16.71 4.49 -23.13
N LEU A 239 -16.05 3.88 -22.14
CA LEU A 239 -15.28 4.60 -21.13
C LEU A 239 -13.81 4.53 -21.52
N ARG A 240 -13.24 5.65 -21.97
CA ARG A 240 -11.81 5.73 -22.27
C ARG A 240 -11.02 5.59 -20.96
N PRO A 241 -10.10 4.62 -20.83
CA PRO A 241 -9.22 4.52 -19.67
C PRO A 241 -8.44 5.84 -19.45
N GLY A 242 -8.45 6.34 -18.22
CA GLY A 242 -7.82 7.63 -17.86
C GLY A 242 -8.60 8.88 -18.31
N GLY A 243 -9.75 8.71 -18.98
CA GLY A 243 -10.68 9.80 -19.27
C GLY A 243 -11.44 10.26 -18.02
N LEU A 244 -12.07 11.44 -18.10
CA LEU A 244 -12.75 12.06 -16.96
C LEU A 244 -13.90 11.19 -16.39
N ASP A 245 -14.70 10.58 -17.26
CA ASP A 245 -15.83 9.75 -16.84
C ASP A 245 -15.38 8.42 -16.25
N HIS A 246 -14.33 7.82 -16.80
CA HIS A 246 -13.67 6.64 -16.21
C HIS A 246 -13.13 6.99 -14.81
N ALA A 247 -12.39 8.08 -14.68
CA ALA A 247 -11.80 8.50 -13.41
C ALA A 247 -12.85 8.80 -12.33
N ARG A 248 -13.96 9.47 -12.70
CA ARG A 248 -15.08 9.71 -11.79
C ARG A 248 -15.73 8.41 -11.34
N LEU A 249 -15.99 7.49 -12.26
CA LEU A 249 -16.61 6.21 -11.92
C LEU A 249 -15.72 5.41 -10.98
N VAL A 250 -14.42 5.34 -11.25
CA VAL A 250 -13.42 4.71 -10.38
C VAL A 250 -13.45 5.33 -8.98
N ALA A 251 -13.50 6.66 -8.87
CA ALA A 251 -13.56 7.35 -7.58
C ALA A 251 -14.84 7.05 -6.79
N HIS A 252 -16.00 7.03 -7.46
CA HIS A 252 -17.28 6.69 -6.84
C HIS A 252 -17.34 5.22 -6.40
N LEU A 253 -16.84 4.30 -7.22
CA LEU A 253 -16.75 2.88 -6.87
C LEU A 253 -15.81 2.66 -5.68
N ARG A 254 -14.65 3.33 -5.65
CA ARG A 254 -13.76 3.30 -4.48
C ARG A 254 -14.50 3.71 -3.22
N TYR A 255 -15.21 4.85 -3.24
CA TYR A 255 -15.96 5.32 -2.08
C TYR A 255 -17.03 4.33 -1.63
N LEU A 256 -17.76 3.74 -2.59
CA LEU A 256 -18.77 2.73 -2.29
C LEU A 256 -18.16 1.49 -1.64
N LEU A 257 -17.04 0.98 -2.17
CA LEU A 257 -16.34 -0.18 -1.59
C LEU A 257 -15.81 0.14 -0.18
N ASP A 258 -15.29 1.34 0.05
CA ASP A 258 -14.86 1.79 1.38
C ASP A 258 -16.03 1.89 2.36
N ALA A 259 -17.20 2.38 1.92
CA ALA A 259 -18.41 2.44 2.72
C ALA A 259 -18.90 1.03 3.10
N VAL A 260 -18.92 0.09 2.16
CA VAL A 260 -19.27 -1.32 2.40
C VAL A 260 -18.26 -1.99 3.34
N ALA A 261 -16.97 -1.66 3.21
CA ALA A 261 -15.94 -2.18 4.09
C ALA A 261 -16.13 -1.71 5.54
N ARG A 262 -16.40 -0.41 5.74
CA ARG A 262 -16.71 0.18 7.06
C ARG A 262 -18.01 -0.34 7.65
N GLY A 263 -19.02 -0.58 6.80
CA GLY A 263 -20.37 -0.92 7.22
C GLY A 263 -21.08 0.22 7.93
N GLY A 264 -22.29 -0.06 8.42
CA GLY A 264 -23.17 0.94 9.01
C GLY A 264 -23.96 1.74 7.96
N ARG A 265 -24.88 2.58 8.44
CA ARG A 265 -25.72 3.43 7.59
C ARG A 265 -25.30 4.88 7.72
N THR A 266 -24.96 5.50 6.58
CA THR A 266 -24.78 6.95 6.48
C THR A 266 -25.99 7.53 5.75
N PRO A 267 -26.91 8.24 6.42
CA PRO A 267 -28.12 8.74 5.77
C PRO A 267 -27.81 9.65 4.57
N ASN A 268 -28.44 9.38 3.44
CA ASN A 268 -28.40 10.23 2.26
C ASN A 268 -29.70 11.07 2.20
N PRO A 269 -29.64 12.37 2.55
CA PRO A 269 -30.83 13.23 2.58
C PRO A 269 -31.44 13.47 1.19
N LEU A 270 -30.69 13.19 0.12
CA LEU A 270 -31.14 13.35 -1.27
C LEU A 270 -31.75 12.08 -1.85
N LEU A 271 -31.65 10.94 -1.15
CA LEU A 271 -32.07 9.64 -1.68
C LEU A 271 -33.53 9.62 -2.20
N PRO A 272 -34.54 10.15 -1.48
CA PRO A 272 -35.92 10.14 -1.99
C PRO A 272 -36.05 10.86 -3.33
N ARG A 273 -35.36 12.01 -3.46
CA ARG A 273 -35.38 12.80 -4.68
C ARG A 273 -34.63 12.13 -5.83
N ILE A 274 -33.49 11.48 -5.54
CA ILE A 274 -32.74 10.70 -6.53
C ILE A 274 -33.57 9.52 -7.05
N GLN A 275 -34.32 8.85 -6.16
CA GLN A 275 -35.22 7.75 -6.52
C GLN A 275 -36.39 8.21 -7.40
N GLU A 276 -36.91 9.41 -7.15
CA GLU A 276 -37.99 10.00 -7.95
C GLU A 276 -37.49 10.52 -9.31
N GLU A 277 -36.38 11.26 -9.35
CA GLU A 277 -35.88 11.91 -10.56
C GLU A 277 -35.07 10.97 -11.47
N PHE A 278 -34.37 9.97 -10.92
CA PHE A 278 -33.49 9.06 -11.66
C PHE A 278 -33.78 7.57 -11.38
N PRO A 279 -35.01 7.08 -11.60
CA PRO A 279 -35.40 5.72 -11.25
C PRO A 279 -34.58 4.64 -11.96
N ASP A 280 -34.24 4.84 -13.24
CA ASP A 280 -33.45 3.88 -14.02
C ASP A 280 -32.00 3.79 -13.52
N ALA A 281 -31.40 4.93 -13.18
CA ALA A 281 -30.05 4.97 -12.63
C ALA A 281 -30.00 4.34 -11.24
N MET A 282 -31.03 4.54 -10.41
CA MET A 282 -31.18 3.84 -9.14
C MET A 282 -31.36 2.33 -9.31
N ALA A 283 -32.12 1.89 -10.31
CA ALA A 283 -32.26 0.46 -10.61
C ALA A 283 -30.92 -0.17 -11.02
N LEU A 284 -30.12 0.53 -11.82
CA LEU A 284 -28.77 0.08 -12.17
C LEU A 284 -27.83 0.09 -10.96
N ALA A 285 -27.89 1.12 -10.12
CA ALA A 285 -27.10 1.20 -8.89
C ALA A 285 -27.42 0.04 -7.94
N ARG A 286 -28.69 -0.36 -7.82
CA ARG A 286 -29.10 -1.55 -7.04
C ARG A 286 -28.49 -2.84 -7.60
N GLN A 287 -28.53 -3.05 -8.92
CA GLN A 287 -27.88 -4.20 -9.57
C GLN A 287 -26.36 -4.22 -9.32
N LEU A 288 -25.71 -3.05 -9.37
CA LEU A 288 -24.30 -2.90 -9.03
C LEU A 288 -24.05 -3.23 -7.53
N GLY A 289 -24.95 -2.77 -6.66
CA GLY A 289 -24.94 -3.10 -5.23
C GLY A 289 -25.04 -4.61 -4.98
N ASP A 290 -25.91 -5.31 -5.71
CA ASP A 290 -26.06 -6.77 -5.62
C ASP A 290 -24.78 -7.50 -6.09
N GLU A 291 -24.14 -7.00 -7.13
CA GLU A 291 -22.85 -7.53 -7.61
C GLU A 291 -21.75 -7.36 -6.55
N ILE A 292 -21.64 -6.18 -5.95
CA ILE A 292 -20.69 -5.89 -4.88
C ILE A 292 -20.98 -6.75 -3.65
N ALA A 293 -22.25 -6.86 -3.25
CA ALA A 293 -22.66 -7.64 -2.10
C ALA A 293 -22.31 -9.11 -2.26
N ARG A 294 -22.50 -9.67 -3.46
CA ARG A 294 -22.15 -11.07 -3.77
C ARG A 294 -20.64 -11.31 -3.68
N ARG A 295 -19.82 -10.36 -4.15
CA ARG A 295 -18.35 -10.48 -4.13
C ARG A 295 -17.74 -10.28 -2.75
N LEU A 296 -18.32 -9.40 -1.94
CA LEU A 296 -17.77 -9.03 -0.63
C LEU A 296 -18.45 -9.74 0.56
N GLY A 297 -19.60 -10.38 0.34
CA GLY A 297 -20.39 -10.99 1.40
C GLY A 297 -20.95 -9.98 2.41
N LYS A 298 -21.11 -8.72 2.00
CA LYS A 298 -21.58 -7.60 2.83
C LYS A 298 -22.70 -6.85 2.14
N PRO A 299 -23.74 -6.39 2.86
CA PRO A 299 -24.81 -5.60 2.26
C PRO A 299 -24.30 -4.22 1.83
N VAL A 300 -24.86 -3.69 0.75
CA VAL A 300 -24.63 -2.32 0.29
C VAL A 300 -25.85 -1.49 0.65
N MET A 301 -25.64 -0.33 1.30
CA MET A 301 -26.74 0.52 1.74
C MET A 301 -27.29 1.34 0.56
N GLU A 302 -28.62 1.49 0.50
CA GLU A 302 -29.25 2.33 -0.54
C GLU A 302 -28.76 3.79 -0.49
N ASP A 303 -28.46 4.30 0.71
CA ASP A 303 -27.95 5.65 0.88
C ASP A 303 -26.64 5.88 0.11
N ASP A 304 -25.72 4.90 0.13
CA ASP A 304 -24.46 4.96 -0.62
C ASP A 304 -24.69 4.76 -2.13
N LEU A 305 -25.63 3.89 -2.49
CA LEU A 305 -26.02 3.66 -3.89
C LEU A 305 -26.62 4.92 -4.52
N GLY A 306 -27.31 5.77 -3.76
CA GLY A 306 -27.86 7.03 -4.25
C GLY A 306 -26.79 7.96 -4.86
N TYR A 307 -25.60 8.05 -4.23
CA TYR A 307 -24.52 8.87 -4.79
C TYR A 307 -23.94 8.30 -6.08
N VAL A 308 -23.85 6.97 -6.17
CA VAL A 308 -23.40 6.30 -7.41
C VAL A 308 -24.46 6.43 -8.50
N ALA A 309 -25.75 6.33 -8.16
CA ALA A 309 -26.86 6.49 -9.10
C ALA A 309 -26.84 7.85 -9.80
N LEU A 310 -26.49 8.93 -9.10
CA LEU A 310 -26.35 10.25 -9.73
C LEU A 310 -25.25 10.26 -10.81
N HIS A 311 -24.13 9.58 -10.54
CA HIS A 311 -23.06 9.45 -11.52
C HIS A 311 -23.45 8.55 -12.69
N LEU A 312 -24.17 7.45 -12.43
CA LEU A 312 -24.71 6.58 -13.48
C LEU A 312 -25.73 7.33 -14.35
N ALA A 313 -26.59 8.15 -13.76
CA ALA A 313 -27.55 8.98 -14.51
C ALA A 313 -26.83 9.91 -15.49
N LYS A 314 -25.73 10.54 -15.06
CA LYS A 314 -24.87 11.36 -15.91
C LYS A 314 -24.31 10.56 -17.11
N LEU A 315 -23.76 9.37 -16.85
CA LEU A 315 -23.25 8.49 -17.91
C LEU A 315 -24.36 8.05 -18.88
N MET A 316 -25.57 7.79 -18.39
CA MET A 316 -26.72 7.43 -19.21
C MET A 316 -27.16 8.58 -20.13
N MET A 317 -27.16 9.82 -19.63
CA MET A 317 -27.47 11.00 -20.44
C MET A 317 -26.42 11.22 -21.54
N ASP A 318 -25.14 11.09 -21.20
CA ASP A 318 -24.04 11.29 -22.14
C ASP A 318 -24.02 10.17 -23.22
N ALA A 319 -24.53 8.97 -22.90
CA ALA A 319 -24.74 7.87 -23.85
C ALA A 319 -25.92 8.09 -24.81
N GLY A 320 -26.94 8.85 -24.37
CA GLY A 320 -28.13 9.20 -25.15
C GLY A 320 -27.99 10.50 -25.96
N GLY A 321 -26.92 11.26 -25.76
CA GLY A 321 -26.58 12.45 -26.55
C GLY A 321 -25.94 12.08 -27.90
N PRO A 322 -26.00 12.94 -28.93
CA PRO A 322 -25.25 12.71 -30.16
C PRO A 322 -23.76 12.58 -29.82
N ALA A 323 -23.17 11.43 -30.19
CA ALA A 323 -21.76 11.16 -30.02
C ALA A 323 -20.96 12.33 -30.60
N ASP A 324 -20.14 12.95 -29.75
CA ASP A 324 -19.30 14.11 -30.09
C ASP A 324 -18.47 13.79 -31.34
N ALA A 325 -18.90 14.35 -32.47
CA ALA A 325 -18.16 14.33 -33.73
C ALA A 325 -16.97 15.28 -33.57
N SER A 326 -15.89 14.78 -32.99
CA SER A 326 -14.60 15.46 -33.07
C SER A 326 -14.21 15.59 -34.55
N PRO A 327 -13.81 16.79 -35.03
CA PRO A 327 -13.62 17.01 -36.46
C PRO A 327 -12.37 16.26 -36.92
N ALA A 328 -12.58 15.21 -37.71
CA ALA A 328 -11.54 14.68 -38.57
C ALA A 328 -11.02 15.83 -39.45
N GLY A 329 -9.69 15.92 -39.53
CA GLY A 329 -8.97 17.03 -40.13
C GLY A 329 -9.55 17.47 -41.48
N ALA A 330 -9.82 18.77 -41.57
CA ALA A 330 -10.06 19.42 -42.85
C ALA A 330 -8.82 19.24 -43.74
N PRO A 331 -8.99 18.91 -45.04
CA PRO A 331 -7.88 18.87 -45.97
C PRO A 331 -7.32 20.29 -46.16
N GLU A 332 -6.00 20.45 -46.04
CA GLU A 332 -5.32 21.70 -46.39
C GLU A 332 -5.61 22.05 -47.86
N GLU A 333 -6.28 23.18 -48.08
CA GLU A 333 -6.37 23.81 -49.40
C GLU A 333 -5.00 24.41 -49.78
N PRO A 334 -4.52 24.21 -51.02
CA PRO A 334 -3.26 24.79 -51.47
C PRO A 334 -3.42 26.30 -51.71
N LEU A 335 -2.50 27.08 -51.15
CA LEU A 335 -2.36 28.52 -51.44
C LEU A 335 -2.26 28.76 -52.96
N ARG A 336 -3.30 29.36 -53.53
CA ARG A 336 -3.21 30.05 -54.83
C ARG A 336 -2.64 31.44 -54.60
N GLY A 337 -1.38 31.65 -54.98
CA GLY A 337 -0.85 32.98 -55.19
C GLY A 337 -1.48 33.62 -56.42
N SER A 338 -2.07 34.80 -56.24
CA SER A 338 -2.51 35.67 -57.34
C SER A 338 -1.42 36.67 -57.70
N PRO A 339 -1.31 37.08 -58.98
CA PRO A 339 -0.25 37.95 -59.46
C PRO A 339 -0.67 39.41 -59.43
N THR A 340 0.28 40.32 -59.19
CA THR A 340 0.18 41.71 -59.63
C THR A 340 1.57 42.24 -59.96
N SER A 341 1.85 42.41 -61.25
CA SER A 341 2.71 43.48 -61.79
C SER A 341 1.95 44.82 -61.69
N PRO A 342 2.60 45.99 -61.84
CA PRO A 342 3.21 46.40 -63.10
C PRO A 342 4.74 46.45 -63.09
#